data_AF-A0A1Q7KDT6-F1
#
_entry.id   AF-A0A1Q7KDT6-F1
#
_cell.length_a   1.000
_cell.length_b   1.000
_cell.length_c   1.000
_cell.angle_alpha   90.00
_cell.angle_beta   90.00
_cell.angle_gamma   90.00
#
_symmetry.space_group_name_H-M   'P 1'
#
loop_
_entity.id
_entity.type
_entity.pdbx_description
1 polymer ?
#
loop_
_entity_poly.entity_id
_entity_poly.type
_entity_poly.pdbx_seq_one_letter_code
_entity_poly.pdbx_strand_id
1 'polypeptide(L)'
;MSNFTGAKQMWKSIVSNYKLKWNGRNDLGDLVGLLYSNRFDEMLSELKSALAVVPEEYGNYFRFNVLTGLRPAEAVKAVNMLRTDPDYFNKELGLLEHFRYPREFIRNTKKAFISVVDAETLEIARATRSLDYQGVRSEFRRRDLPFHMAYCRKVFATFMRRKVDTELVDILQGRVPTSIFAKHYNRPNQLSELEKVRASLPELKKLL
;
A
#
# COMPACT_ATOMS: atom_id res chain seq x y z
N MET A 1 7.29 -17.36 -20.33
CA MET A 1 6.50 -18.57 -20.65
C MET A 1 6.70 -19.60 -19.56
N SER A 2 5.71 -19.76 -18.67
CA SER A 2 5.49 -20.96 -17.85
C SER A 2 4.11 -20.83 -17.19
N ASN A 3 3.07 -20.89 -18.03
CA ASN A 3 1.72 -21.16 -17.54
C ASN A 3 1.73 -22.58 -16.96
N PHE A 4 1.61 -22.69 -15.64
CA PHE A 4 1.34 -23.94 -14.91
C PHE A 4 -0.07 -24.46 -15.25
N THR A 5 -0.30 -24.85 -16.51
CA THR A 5 -1.62 -25.21 -17.05
C THR A 5 -2.24 -26.43 -16.37
N GLY A 6 -1.42 -27.43 -16.03
CA GLY A 6 -1.90 -28.68 -15.44
C GLY A 6 -2.48 -28.55 -14.03
N ALA A 7 -1.80 -27.82 -13.13
CA ALA A 7 -2.22 -27.69 -11.74
C ALA A 7 -3.54 -26.90 -11.60
N LYS A 8 -3.72 -25.85 -12.42
CA LYS A 8 -4.96 -25.07 -12.44
C LYS A 8 -6.15 -25.87 -12.96
N GLN A 9 -5.94 -26.73 -13.96
CA GLN A 9 -6.98 -27.61 -14.49
C GLN A 9 -7.34 -28.73 -13.53
N MET A 10 -6.35 -29.33 -12.86
CA MET A 10 -6.56 -30.32 -11.79
C MET A 10 -7.35 -29.73 -10.61
N TRP A 11 -7.09 -28.48 -10.24
CA TRP A 11 -7.83 -27.84 -9.17
C TRP A 11 -9.29 -27.55 -9.54
N LYS A 12 -9.53 -27.11 -10.78
CA LYS A 12 -10.89 -26.94 -11.30
C LYS A 12 -11.68 -28.26 -11.29
N SER A 13 -11.04 -29.38 -11.62
CA SER A 13 -11.72 -30.68 -11.59
C SER A 13 -12.06 -31.12 -10.16
N ILE A 14 -11.17 -30.89 -9.18
CA ILE A 14 -11.43 -31.16 -7.76
C ILE A 14 -12.64 -30.35 -7.28
N VAL A 15 -12.66 -29.03 -7.49
CA VAL A 15 -13.76 -28.19 -7.02
C VAL A 15 -15.11 -28.62 -7.61
N SER A 16 -15.12 -28.99 -8.89
CA SER A 16 -16.30 -29.54 -9.58
C SER A 16 -16.73 -30.89 -8.99
N ASN A 17 -15.78 -31.80 -8.78
CA ASN A 17 -16.06 -33.17 -8.33
C ASN A 17 -16.58 -33.23 -6.89
N TYR A 18 -16.11 -32.34 -6.02
CA TYR A 18 -16.50 -32.31 -4.61
C TYR A 18 -17.68 -31.35 -4.29
N LYS A 19 -18.33 -30.77 -5.32
CA LYS A 19 -19.50 -29.87 -5.18
C LYS A 19 -19.29 -28.76 -4.15
N LEU A 20 -18.06 -28.25 -4.04
CA LEU A 20 -17.75 -27.17 -3.10
C LEU A 20 -18.52 -25.93 -3.54
N LYS A 21 -19.49 -25.48 -2.71
CA LYS A 21 -20.30 -24.29 -2.98
C LYS A 21 -19.66 -23.04 -2.38
N TRP A 22 -19.58 -22.02 -3.22
CA TRP A 22 -18.95 -20.73 -2.96
C TRP A 22 -19.83 -19.84 -2.09
N ASN A 23 -19.35 -19.41 -0.92
CA ASN A 23 -19.99 -18.37 -0.11
C ASN A 23 -18.97 -17.28 0.22
N GLY A 24 -18.56 -16.47 -0.77
CA GLY A 24 -17.70 -15.30 -0.53
C GLY A 24 -16.89 -14.82 -1.74
N ARG A 25 -16.51 -13.53 -1.73
CA ARG A 25 -15.75 -12.82 -2.78
C ARG A 25 -14.26 -13.20 -2.92
N ASN A 26 -13.77 -14.21 -2.21
CA ASN A 26 -12.38 -14.67 -2.28
C ASN A 26 -12.36 -16.09 -2.85
N ASP A 27 -11.99 -16.21 -4.11
CA ASP A 27 -12.05 -17.46 -4.85
C ASP A 27 -10.85 -18.36 -4.49
N LEU A 28 -11.05 -19.68 -4.48
CA LEU A 28 -9.98 -20.68 -4.30
C LEU A 28 -8.91 -20.51 -5.41
N GLY A 29 -9.32 -19.99 -6.57
CA GLY A 29 -8.43 -19.63 -7.68
C GLY A 29 -7.48 -18.48 -7.34
N ASP A 30 -7.92 -17.52 -6.53
CA ASP A 30 -7.06 -16.42 -6.05
C ASP A 30 -6.06 -16.93 -5.02
N LEU A 31 -6.48 -17.86 -4.15
CA LEU A 31 -5.59 -18.52 -3.17
C LEU A 31 -4.55 -19.40 -3.84
N VAL A 32 -4.94 -20.25 -4.79
CA VAL A 32 -4.00 -21.06 -5.58
C VAL A 32 -3.11 -20.16 -6.43
N GLY A 33 -3.65 -19.11 -7.03
CA GLY A 33 -2.86 -18.08 -7.70
C GLY A 33 -1.82 -17.45 -6.76
N LEU A 34 -2.18 -17.14 -5.52
CA LEU A 34 -1.27 -16.59 -4.51
C LEU A 34 -0.17 -17.56 -4.10
N LEU A 35 -0.47 -18.86 -4.04
CA LEU A 35 0.50 -19.91 -3.67
C LEU A 35 1.54 -20.21 -4.77
N TYR A 36 1.15 -20.06 -6.04
CA TYR A 36 2.00 -20.42 -7.18
C TYR A 36 2.52 -19.22 -7.99
N SER A 37 2.17 -17.98 -7.65
CA SER A 37 2.66 -16.78 -8.34
C SER A 37 3.80 -16.13 -7.56
N ASN A 38 4.86 -15.73 -8.27
CA ASN A 38 5.87 -14.84 -7.72
C ASN A 38 5.43 -13.37 -7.79
N ARG A 39 4.18 -13.11 -7.42
CA ARG A 39 3.50 -11.85 -7.76
C ARG A 39 4.14 -10.65 -7.07
N PHE A 40 4.75 -10.84 -5.90
CA PHE A 40 5.44 -9.78 -5.18
C PHE A 40 6.66 -9.27 -5.97
N ASP A 41 7.53 -10.17 -6.44
CA ASP A 41 8.71 -9.81 -7.21
C ASP A 41 8.35 -9.24 -8.58
N GLU A 42 7.31 -9.76 -9.23
CA GLU A 42 6.76 -9.18 -10.46
C GLU A 42 6.29 -7.73 -10.25
N MET A 43 5.50 -7.48 -9.20
CA MET A 43 5.04 -6.12 -8.88
C MET A 43 6.22 -5.17 -8.63
N LEU A 44 7.26 -5.63 -7.93
CA LEU A 44 8.47 -4.83 -7.71
C LEU A 44 9.20 -4.56 -9.01
N SER A 45 9.38 -5.56 -9.87
CA SER A 45 10.05 -5.43 -11.16
C SER A 45 9.30 -4.46 -12.10
N GLU A 46 7.97 -4.59 -12.17
CA GLU A 46 7.09 -3.68 -12.93
C GLU A 46 7.22 -2.23 -12.42
N LEU A 47 7.23 -2.04 -11.08
CA LEU A 47 7.42 -0.72 -10.47
C LEU A 47 8.82 -0.15 -10.79
N LYS A 48 9.89 -0.91 -10.57
CA LYS A 48 11.27 -0.47 -10.84
C LYS A 48 11.46 -0.05 -12.28
N SER A 49 10.95 -0.85 -13.21
CA SER A 49 11.06 -0.59 -14.65
C SER A 49 10.38 0.73 -15.02
N ALA A 50 9.20 1.01 -14.46
CA ALA A 50 8.50 2.27 -14.71
C ALA A 50 9.20 3.47 -14.03
N LEU A 51 9.71 3.29 -12.81
CA LEU A 51 10.40 4.34 -12.06
C LEU A 51 11.77 4.71 -12.63
N ALA A 52 12.42 3.80 -13.37
CA ALA A 52 13.66 4.08 -14.07
C ALA A 52 13.49 5.04 -15.27
N VAL A 53 12.28 5.17 -15.82
CA VAL A 53 12.00 5.93 -17.05
C VAL A 53 11.27 7.24 -16.77
N VAL A 54 10.47 7.29 -15.70
CA VAL A 54 9.67 8.47 -15.34
C VAL A 54 10.54 9.51 -14.62
N PRO A 55 10.31 10.83 -14.78
CA PRO A 55 11.09 11.82 -14.05
C PRO A 55 10.89 11.68 -12.54
N GLU A 56 11.92 12.02 -11.77
CA GLU A 56 11.98 11.76 -10.34
C GLU A 56 10.79 12.38 -9.57
N GLU A 57 10.31 13.55 -10.01
CA GLU A 57 9.14 14.21 -9.41
C GLU A 57 7.85 13.38 -9.48
N TYR A 58 7.69 12.52 -10.49
CA TYR A 58 6.55 11.59 -10.60
C TYR A 58 6.84 10.29 -9.85
N GLY A 59 8.10 9.82 -9.91
CA GLY A 59 8.53 8.62 -9.21
C GLY A 59 8.43 8.74 -7.69
N ASN A 60 8.64 9.95 -7.15
CA ASN A 60 8.54 10.21 -5.72
C ASN A 60 7.15 9.96 -5.14
N TYR A 61 6.06 10.17 -5.91
CA TYR A 61 4.72 9.77 -5.48
C TYR A 61 4.60 8.27 -5.24
N PHE A 62 5.25 7.45 -6.07
CA PHE A 62 5.25 6.00 -5.91
C PHE A 62 6.12 5.57 -4.73
N ARG A 63 7.31 6.15 -4.57
CA ARG A 63 8.20 5.89 -3.43
C ARG A 63 7.50 6.23 -2.11
N PHE A 64 6.91 7.42 -2.02
CA PHE A 64 6.11 7.84 -0.88
C PHE A 64 4.93 6.89 -0.61
N ASN A 65 4.21 6.49 -1.65
CA ASN A 65 3.07 5.58 -1.51
C ASN A 65 3.49 4.16 -1.06
N VAL A 66 4.65 3.67 -1.53
CA VAL A 66 5.21 2.40 -1.04
C VAL A 66 5.53 2.49 0.43
N LEU A 67 6.10 3.61 0.91
CA LEU A 67 6.49 3.77 2.31
C LEU A 67 5.30 4.00 3.26
N THR A 68 4.19 4.55 2.76
CA THR A 68 3.01 4.87 3.59
C THR A 68 1.87 3.86 3.47
N GLY A 69 1.81 3.08 2.39
CA GLY A 69 0.75 2.09 2.14
C GLY A 69 -0.65 2.70 1.91
N LEU A 70 -0.73 4.01 1.66
CA LEU A 70 -1.98 4.72 1.42
C LEU A 70 -2.67 4.24 0.13
N ARG A 71 -3.94 4.62 -0.06
CA ARG A 71 -4.54 4.45 -1.40
C ARG A 71 -3.87 5.45 -2.34
N PRO A 72 -3.73 5.15 -3.64
CA PRO A 72 -2.97 5.99 -4.58
C PRO A 72 -3.34 7.48 -4.56
N ALA A 73 -4.65 7.81 -4.58
CA ALA A 73 -5.09 9.20 -4.53
C ALA A 73 -4.86 9.87 -3.16
N GLU A 74 -4.97 9.09 -2.07
CA GLU A 74 -4.69 9.58 -0.70
C GLU A 74 -3.18 9.86 -0.54
N ALA A 75 -2.31 9.03 -1.12
CA ALA A 75 -0.87 9.24 -1.11
C ALA A 75 -0.46 10.54 -1.83
N VAL A 76 -1.02 10.79 -3.03
CA VAL A 76 -0.80 12.05 -3.76
C VAL A 76 -1.27 13.24 -2.94
N LYS A 77 -2.45 13.15 -2.31
CA LYS A 77 -2.97 14.21 -1.45
C LYS A 77 -2.05 14.46 -0.24
N ALA A 78 -1.57 13.41 0.41
CA ALA A 78 -0.68 13.50 1.57
C ALA A 78 0.65 14.19 1.22
N VAL A 79 1.27 13.87 0.07
CA VAL A 79 2.48 14.55 -0.41
C VAL A 79 2.23 16.06 -0.56
N ASN A 80 1.10 16.45 -1.15
CA ASN A 80 0.76 17.86 -1.32
C ASN A 80 0.52 18.56 0.02
N MET A 81 -0.18 17.90 0.95
CA MET A 81 -0.49 18.45 2.27
C MET A 81 0.75 18.69 3.12
N LEU A 82 1.74 17.80 3.06
CA LEU A 82 3.03 17.97 3.75
C LEU A 82 3.78 19.24 3.38
N ARG A 83 3.50 19.81 2.20
CA ARG A 83 4.10 21.07 1.73
C ARG A 83 3.28 22.29 2.13
N THR A 84 1.96 22.15 2.17
CA THR A 84 1.04 23.29 2.35
C THR A 84 0.64 23.51 3.80
N ASP A 85 0.70 22.46 4.62
CA ASP A 85 0.22 22.48 5.99
C ASP A 85 1.29 21.90 6.95
N PRO A 86 2.01 22.78 7.66
CA PRO A 86 3.02 22.37 8.64
C PRO A 86 2.47 21.53 9.80
N ASP A 87 1.19 21.70 10.15
CA ASP A 87 0.55 21.03 11.30
C ASP A 87 0.13 19.60 10.98
N TYR A 88 0.20 19.21 9.71
CA TYR A 88 -0.13 17.86 9.25
C TYR A 88 0.87 16.79 9.74
N PHE A 89 2.12 17.18 9.99
CA PHE A 89 3.16 16.30 10.48
C PHE A 89 3.39 16.46 11.99
N ASN A 90 3.07 15.43 12.75
CA ASN A 90 3.42 15.34 14.16
C ASN A 90 4.89 14.92 14.31
N LYS A 91 5.74 15.90 14.65
CA LYS A 91 7.19 15.72 14.81
C LYS A 91 7.55 14.81 15.99
N GLU A 92 6.81 14.90 17.09
CA GLU A 92 7.05 14.12 18.31
C GLU A 92 6.81 12.63 18.06
N LEU A 93 5.69 12.32 17.40
CA LEU A 93 5.31 10.94 17.12
C LEU A 93 5.85 10.41 15.79
N GLY A 94 6.37 11.28 14.91
CA GLY A 94 6.82 10.90 13.57
C GLY A 94 5.68 10.35 12.70
N LEU A 95 4.52 11.03 12.71
CA LEU A 95 3.28 10.60 12.05
C LEU A 95 2.68 11.70 11.16
N LEU A 96 2.05 11.28 10.06
CA LEU A 96 1.08 12.10 9.34
C LEU A 96 -0.31 11.87 9.94
N GLU A 97 -0.97 12.93 10.40
CA GLU A 97 -2.23 12.84 11.14
C GLU A 97 -3.45 13.07 10.22
N HIS A 98 -3.72 12.11 9.32
CA HIS A 98 -4.82 12.16 8.36
C HIS A 98 -6.20 12.39 9.02
N PHE A 99 -6.38 11.90 10.24
CA PHE A 99 -7.62 12.06 11.00
C PHE A 99 -7.99 13.52 11.29
N ARG A 100 -7.02 14.45 11.30
CA ARG A 100 -7.29 15.90 11.43
C ARG A 100 -7.91 16.51 10.19
N TYR A 101 -7.84 15.82 9.05
CA TYR A 101 -8.32 16.28 7.76
C TYR A 101 -9.40 15.34 7.22
N PRO A 102 -10.52 15.18 7.93
CA PRO A 102 -11.53 14.17 7.61
C PRO A 102 -12.15 14.37 6.23
N ARG A 103 -12.25 15.62 5.75
CA ARG A 103 -12.75 15.93 4.39
C ARG A 103 -11.91 15.29 3.29
N GLU A 104 -10.61 15.07 3.55
CA GLU A 104 -9.65 14.57 2.59
C GLU A 104 -9.45 13.05 2.72
N PHE A 105 -9.40 12.52 3.95
CA PHE A 105 -8.98 11.14 4.22
C PHE A 105 -10.05 10.22 4.81
N ILE A 106 -11.18 10.78 5.30
CA ILE A 106 -12.23 10.02 5.98
C ILE A 106 -13.55 10.16 5.19
N ARG A 107 -13.82 9.21 4.29
CA ARG A 107 -15.05 9.18 3.47
C ARG A 107 -15.70 7.81 3.44
N ASN A 108 -16.96 7.71 3.85
CA ASN A 108 -17.77 6.49 3.83
C ASN A 108 -17.01 5.29 4.43
N THR A 109 -16.53 4.39 3.56
CA THR A 109 -15.81 3.15 3.89
C THR A 109 -14.28 3.29 3.87
N LYS A 110 -13.76 4.44 3.43
CA LYS A 110 -12.32 4.73 3.34
C LYS A 110 -11.94 5.65 4.50
N LYS A 111 -11.12 5.16 5.42
CA LYS A 111 -10.73 5.89 6.62
C LYS A 111 -9.24 5.78 6.86
N ALA A 112 -8.44 6.57 6.14
CA ALA A 112 -7.00 6.65 6.42
C ALA A 112 -6.80 7.55 7.64
N PHE A 113 -6.21 7.01 8.71
CA PHE A 113 -6.08 7.72 9.99
C PHE A 113 -4.69 8.30 10.20
N ILE A 114 -3.66 7.49 10.00
CA ILE A 114 -2.26 7.89 10.19
C ILE A 114 -1.36 7.25 9.14
N SER A 115 -0.19 7.84 8.91
CA SER A 115 0.95 7.17 8.26
C SER A 115 2.20 7.39 9.08
N VAL A 116 2.97 6.31 9.28
CA VAL A 116 4.30 6.38 9.88
C VAL A 116 5.28 6.87 8.82
N VAL A 117 6.12 7.84 9.18
CA VAL A 117 7.13 8.40 8.28
C VAL A 117 8.46 8.54 9.00
N ASP A 118 9.54 8.46 8.24
CA ASP A 118 10.89 8.83 8.66
C ASP A 118 11.35 10.11 7.94
N ALA A 119 12.53 10.61 8.29
CA ALA A 119 13.08 11.84 7.71
C ALA A 119 13.16 11.75 6.18
N GLU A 120 13.55 10.58 5.65
CA GLU A 120 13.71 10.38 4.23
C GLU A 120 12.38 10.37 3.47
N THR A 121 11.33 9.78 4.06
CA THR A 121 9.96 9.83 3.54
C THR A 121 9.46 11.27 3.45
N LEU A 122 9.77 12.10 4.45
CA LEU A 122 9.42 13.52 4.45
C LEU A 122 10.17 14.28 3.36
N GLU A 123 11.46 14.02 3.19
CA GLU A 123 12.27 14.66 2.14
C GLU A 123 11.78 14.28 0.73
N ILE A 124 11.39 13.02 0.50
CA ILE A 124 10.73 12.60 -0.76
C ILE A 124 9.49 13.48 -1.02
N ALA A 125 8.62 13.65 -0.03
CA ALA A 125 7.41 14.46 -0.20
C ALA A 125 7.73 15.95 -0.46
N ARG A 126 8.70 16.52 0.26
CA ARG A 126 9.10 17.93 0.11
C ARG A 126 9.75 18.24 -1.23
N ALA A 127 10.59 17.33 -1.72
CA ALA A 127 11.25 17.43 -3.02
C ALA A 127 10.28 17.22 -4.21
N THR A 128 9.05 16.79 -3.95
CA THR A 128 8.07 16.49 -4.98
C THR A 128 7.26 17.72 -5.37
N ARG A 129 7.14 17.97 -6.68
CA ARG A 129 6.25 18.99 -7.23
C ARG A 129 4.79 18.64 -6.96
N SER A 130 3.98 19.64 -6.58
CA SER A 130 2.54 19.46 -6.38
C SER A 130 1.83 19.11 -7.69
N LEU A 131 1.20 17.94 -7.71
CA LEU A 131 0.37 17.43 -8.80
C LEU A 131 -0.88 16.77 -8.21
N ASP A 132 -1.96 16.73 -8.98
CA ASP A 132 -3.11 15.90 -8.65
C ASP A 132 -2.90 14.47 -9.17
N TYR A 133 -3.77 13.54 -8.74
CA TYR A 133 -3.65 12.13 -9.13
C TYR A 133 -3.76 11.94 -10.64
N GLN A 134 -4.59 12.75 -11.33
CA GLN A 134 -4.70 12.65 -12.78
C GLN A 134 -3.46 13.21 -13.49
N GLY A 135 -2.81 14.24 -12.94
CA GLY A 135 -1.54 14.77 -13.42
C GLY A 135 -0.45 13.71 -13.38
N VAL A 136 -0.31 12.98 -12.25
CA VAL A 136 0.65 11.87 -12.13
C VAL A 136 0.33 10.77 -13.14
N ARG A 137 -0.95 10.36 -13.23
CA ARG A 137 -1.39 9.32 -14.17
C ARG A 137 -1.19 9.70 -15.64
N SER A 138 -1.39 10.97 -15.98
CA SER A 138 -1.28 11.47 -17.34
C SER A 138 0.16 11.37 -17.85
N GLU A 139 1.16 11.55 -16.98
CA GLU A 139 2.56 11.43 -17.38
C GLU A 139 2.93 10.00 -17.77
N PHE A 140 2.50 9.01 -16.99
CA PHE A 140 2.70 7.60 -17.36
C PHE A 140 2.03 7.27 -18.69
N ARG A 141 0.81 7.79 -18.91
CA ARG A 141 0.10 7.62 -20.18
C ARG A 141 0.83 8.25 -21.37
N ARG A 142 1.43 9.43 -21.21
CA ARG A 142 2.19 10.10 -22.29
C ARG A 142 3.44 9.31 -22.71
N ARG A 143 3.99 8.51 -21.80
CA ARG A 143 5.17 7.66 -22.03
C ARG A 143 4.83 6.23 -22.41
N ASP A 144 3.54 5.92 -22.61
CA ASP A 144 3.03 4.57 -22.83
C ASP A 144 3.44 3.57 -21.73
N LEU A 145 3.57 4.05 -20.50
CA LEU A 145 3.94 3.25 -19.33
C LEU A 145 2.68 2.77 -18.58
N PRO A 146 2.69 1.53 -18.08
CA PRO A 146 1.60 1.04 -17.26
C PRO A 146 1.54 1.79 -15.92
N PHE A 147 0.34 2.25 -15.54
CA PHE A 147 0.14 2.98 -14.30
C PHE A 147 -0.26 2.05 -13.14
N HIS A 148 0.73 1.54 -12.41
CA HIS A 148 0.55 0.53 -11.36
C HIS A 148 0.68 1.06 -9.93
N MET A 149 0.27 2.29 -9.67
CA MET A 149 0.36 2.88 -8.32
C MET A 149 -0.42 2.10 -7.23
N ALA A 150 -1.40 1.29 -7.62
CA ALA A 150 -2.10 0.38 -6.72
C ALA A 150 -1.20 -0.74 -6.16
N TYR A 151 -0.10 -1.09 -6.83
CA TYR A 151 0.87 -2.08 -6.33
C TYR A 151 1.61 -1.56 -5.12
N CYS A 152 1.85 -0.26 -5.00
CA CYS A 152 2.57 0.33 -3.86
C CYS A 152 1.97 -0.13 -2.52
N ARG A 153 0.64 -0.09 -2.43
CA ARG A 153 -0.11 -0.56 -1.28
C ARG A 153 0.03 -2.06 -1.04
N LYS A 154 0.03 -2.88 -2.10
CA LYS A 154 0.22 -4.33 -1.99
C LYS A 154 1.63 -4.67 -1.54
N VAL A 155 2.63 -3.97 -2.06
CA VAL A 155 4.04 -4.09 -1.68
C VAL A 155 4.21 -3.76 -0.19
N PHE A 156 3.71 -2.60 0.26
CA PHE A 156 3.72 -2.23 1.67
C PHE A 156 3.09 -3.31 2.55
N ALA A 157 1.86 -3.75 2.24
CA ALA A 157 1.16 -4.75 3.06
C ALA A 157 1.93 -6.08 3.12
N THR A 158 2.43 -6.56 1.98
CA THR A 158 3.13 -7.84 1.86
C THR A 158 4.46 -7.83 2.59
N PHE A 159 5.14 -6.68 2.57
CA PHE A 159 6.39 -6.48 3.31
C PHE A 159 6.12 -6.34 4.83
N MET A 160 5.20 -5.45 5.21
CA MET A 160 4.96 -5.11 6.62
C MET A 160 4.33 -6.25 7.42
N ARG A 161 3.52 -7.13 6.83
CA ARG A 161 2.96 -8.31 7.54
C ARG A 161 4.03 -9.26 8.09
N ARG A 162 5.28 -9.17 7.64
CA ARG A 162 6.40 -9.95 8.16
C ARG A 162 7.10 -9.28 9.36
N LYS A 163 6.74 -8.04 9.66
CA LYS A 163 7.40 -7.18 10.65
C LYS A 163 6.44 -6.79 11.79
N VAL A 164 5.16 -6.61 11.47
CA VAL A 164 4.10 -6.20 12.40
C VAL A 164 2.80 -6.95 12.14
N ASP A 165 1.88 -6.87 13.09
CA ASP A 165 0.57 -7.51 13.03
C ASP A 165 -0.28 -7.02 11.85
N THR A 166 -1.09 -7.92 11.30
CA THR A 166 -1.91 -7.64 10.12
C THR A 166 -2.97 -6.57 10.42
N GLU A 167 -3.48 -6.53 11.65
CA GLU A 167 -4.41 -5.51 12.14
C GLU A 167 -3.80 -4.11 12.04
N LEU A 168 -2.52 -3.96 12.41
CA LEU A 168 -1.83 -2.69 12.29
C LEU A 168 -1.62 -2.32 10.82
N VAL A 169 -1.22 -3.28 9.98
CA VAL A 169 -1.10 -3.06 8.53
C VAL A 169 -2.43 -2.55 7.96
N ASP A 170 -3.55 -3.19 8.32
CA ASP A 170 -4.87 -2.77 7.87
C ASP A 170 -5.23 -1.34 8.34
N ILE A 171 -4.93 -0.99 9.59
CA ILE A 171 -5.14 0.36 10.14
C ILE A 171 -4.32 1.41 9.41
N LEU A 172 -3.01 1.17 9.19
CA LEU A 172 -2.12 2.07 8.44
C LEU A 172 -2.59 2.27 7.01
N GLN A 173 -3.18 1.22 6.45
CA GLN A 173 -3.80 1.23 5.15
C GLN A 173 -5.22 1.84 5.14
N GLY A 174 -5.72 2.31 6.28
CA GLY A 174 -7.04 2.93 6.38
C GLY A 174 -8.20 1.97 6.12
N ARG A 175 -8.04 0.72 6.57
CA ARG A 175 -9.09 -0.29 6.70
C ARG A 175 -9.50 -0.35 8.16
N VAL A 176 -10.81 -0.35 8.41
CA VAL A 176 -11.33 -0.56 9.76
C VAL A 176 -11.47 -2.07 9.96
N PRO A 177 -10.79 -2.66 10.95
CA PRO A 177 -10.94 -4.07 11.24
C PRO A 177 -12.40 -4.42 11.52
N THR A 178 -12.89 -5.51 10.93
CA THR A 178 -14.27 -5.98 11.15
C THR A 178 -14.37 -6.93 12.33
N SER A 179 -13.28 -7.61 12.70
CA SER A 179 -13.24 -8.62 13.75
C SER A 179 -13.52 -8.01 15.14
N ILE A 180 -14.24 -8.76 15.97
CA ILE A 180 -14.53 -8.37 17.36
C ILE A 180 -13.20 -8.23 18.13
N PHE A 181 -12.24 -9.13 17.89
CA PHE A 181 -10.91 -9.07 18.48
C PHE A 181 -10.23 -7.72 18.22
N ALA A 182 -10.13 -7.30 16.97
CA ALA A 182 -9.47 -6.04 16.64
C ALA A 182 -10.23 -4.80 17.16
N LYS A 183 -11.56 -4.86 17.28
CA LYS A 183 -12.37 -3.76 17.83
C LYS A 183 -12.26 -3.63 19.35
N HIS A 184 -12.38 -4.75 20.06
CA HIS A 184 -12.62 -4.74 21.51
C HIS A 184 -11.43 -5.21 22.33
N TYR A 185 -10.56 -6.07 21.78
CA TYR A 185 -9.54 -6.78 22.56
C TYR A 185 -8.11 -6.40 22.19
N ASN A 186 -7.84 -6.07 20.92
CA ASN A 186 -6.50 -5.70 20.51
C ASN A 186 -6.13 -4.32 21.07
N ARG A 187 -5.25 -4.31 22.07
CA ARG A 187 -4.73 -3.13 22.77
C ARG A 187 -3.20 -3.22 22.88
N PRO A 188 -2.47 -3.31 21.76
CA PRO A 188 -1.01 -3.35 21.80
C PRO A 188 -0.47 -2.00 22.26
N ASN A 189 0.79 -1.98 22.73
CA ASN A 189 1.49 -0.72 22.91
C ASN A 189 1.72 -0.10 21.52
N GLN A 190 0.86 0.84 21.14
CA GLN A 190 0.84 1.37 19.79
C GLN A 190 2.15 2.08 19.42
N LEU A 191 2.82 2.72 20.37
CA LEU A 191 4.07 3.43 20.10
C LEU A 191 5.18 2.46 19.68
N SER A 192 5.37 1.35 20.41
CA SER A 192 6.40 0.36 20.06
C SER A 192 6.13 -0.31 18.71
N GLU A 193 4.85 -0.54 18.37
CA GLU A 193 4.51 -1.10 17.06
C GLU A 193 4.76 -0.09 15.93
N LEU A 194 4.43 1.19 16.12
CA LEU A 194 4.74 2.25 15.14
C LEU A 194 6.26 2.43 14.96
N GLU A 195 7.06 2.23 16.01
CA GLU A 195 8.51 2.21 15.92
C GLU A 195 9.03 1.05 15.07
N LYS A 196 8.48 -0.16 15.20
CA LYS A 196 8.83 -1.30 14.32
C LYS A 196 8.53 -0.98 12.85
N VAL A 197 7.39 -0.33 12.58
CA VAL A 197 7.04 0.13 11.23
C VAL A 197 8.09 1.12 10.74
N ARG A 198 8.42 2.14 11.53
CA ARG A 198 9.42 3.15 11.18
C ARG A 198 10.79 2.53 10.91
N ALA A 199 11.25 1.62 11.77
CA ALA A 199 12.51 0.92 11.62
C ALA A 199 12.57 0.04 10.37
N SER A 200 11.42 -0.37 9.84
CA SER A 200 11.31 -1.18 8.63
C SER A 200 11.27 -0.35 7.32
N LEU A 201 11.05 0.97 7.40
CA LEU A 201 10.97 1.85 6.22
C LEU A 201 12.26 1.87 5.38
N PRO A 202 13.48 1.93 5.97
CA PRO A 202 14.71 1.92 5.17
C PRO A 202 14.92 0.62 4.38
N GLU A 203 14.52 -0.52 4.94
CA GLU A 203 14.57 -1.81 4.24
C GLU A 203 13.54 -1.88 3.12
N LEU A 204 12.31 -1.40 3.37
CA LEU A 204 11.27 -1.31 2.35
C LEU A 204 11.68 -0.40 1.18
N LYS A 205 12.35 0.72 1.49
CA LYS A 205 12.83 1.66 0.47
C LYS A 205 13.80 0.99 -0.50
N LYS A 206 14.73 0.17 -0.02
CA LYS A 206 15.72 -0.56 -0.84
C LYS A 206 15.10 -1.53 -1.85
N LEU A 207 13.81 -1.85 -1.70
CA LEU A 207 13.08 -2.67 -2.66
C LEU A 207 12.69 -1.93 -3.94
N LEU A 208 12.81 -0.60 -3.99
CA LEU A 208 12.59 0.22 -5.19
C LEU A 208 13.92 0.69 -5.75
#